data_AF-A0A9X2XM98-F1
#
_entry.id   AF-A0A9X2XM98-F1
#
_cell.length_a   1.000
_cell.length_b   1.000
_cell.length_c   1.000
_cell.angle_alpha   90.00
_cell.angle_beta   90.00
_cell.angle_gamma   90.00
#
_symmetry.space_group_name_H-M   'P 1'
#
loop_
_entity.id
_entity.type
_entity.pdbx_description
1 polymer ?
#
loop_
_entity_poly.entity_id
_entity_poly.type
_entity_poly.pdbx_seq_one_letter_code
_entity_poly.pdbx_strand_id
1 'polypeptide(L)'
;MATVNDQITDAVTQTSVKVVAEAPALAMGSLYQTMAHSTGLMFENAVNAQQQQNVLAQAATNQGVMQIYSVDTAAEAVAAQKILEDSAAKTAKS
;
A
#
# COMPACT_ATOMS: atom_id res chain seq x y z
N MET A 1 -46.08 36.74 -39.38
CA MET A 1 -44.94 36.12 -38.67
C MET A 1 -44.16 37.23 -38.02
N ALA A 2 -44.04 37.22 -36.69
CA ALA A 2 -43.25 38.22 -35.97
C ALA A 2 -41.77 37.98 -36.30
N THR A 3 -41.11 39.00 -36.84
CA THR A 3 -39.68 38.98 -37.15
C THR A 3 -38.91 39.08 -35.83
N VAL A 4 -38.27 37.99 -35.43
CA VAL A 4 -37.28 38.00 -34.35
C VAL A 4 -36.19 39.03 -34.67
N ASN A 5 -35.73 39.75 -33.66
CA ASN A 5 -34.70 40.78 -33.82
C ASN A 5 -33.33 40.12 -34.04
N ASP A 6 -32.61 40.54 -35.07
CA ASP A 6 -31.30 39.99 -35.42
C ASP A 6 -30.27 40.10 -34.27
N GLN A 7 -30.32 41.15 -33.46
CA GLN A 7 -29.44 41.29 -32.27
C GLN A 7 -29.72 40.23 -31.20
N ILE A 8 -30.99 39.86 -31.02
CA ILE A 8 -31.37 38.81 -30.08
C ILE A 8 -30.93 37.45 -30.62
N THR A 9 -31.10 37.23 -31.92
CA THR A 9 -30.68 36.00 -32.60
C THR A 9 -29.17 35.81 -32.51
N ASP A 10 -28.37 36.86 -32.74
CA ASP A 10 -26.90 36.79 -32.61
C ASP A 10 -26.46 36.56 -31.16
N ALA A 11 -27.06 37.26 -30.18
CA ALA A 11 -26.74 37.07 -28.76
C ALA A 11 -27.04 35.64 -28.27
N VAL A 12 -28.16 35.06 -28.69
CA VAL A 12 -28.52 33.67 -28.34
C VAL A 12 -27.59 32.67 -29.04
N THR A 13 -27.25 32.92 -30.31
CA THR A 13 -26.35 32.05 -31.07
C THR A 13 -24.94 32.09 -30.48
N GLN A 14 -24.42 33.26 -30.14
CA GLN A 14 -23.11 33.43 -29.53
C GLN A 14 -23.05 32.81 -28.12
N THR A 15 -24.08 33.01 -27.29
CA THR A 15 -24.17 32.40 -25.96
C THR A 15 -24.21 30.87 -26.06
N SER A 16 -24.99 30.32 -27.00
CA SER A 16 -25.09 28.88 -27.21
C SER A 16 -23.76 28.27 -27.67
N VAL A 17 -23.06 28.94 -28.60
CA VAL A 17 -21.72 28.52 -29.07
C VAL A 17 -20.70 28.59 -27.95
N LYS A 18 -20.73 29.66 -27.14
CA LYS A 18 -19.83 29.84 -25.99
C LYS A 18 -19.98 28.70 -24.97
N VAL A 19 -21.21 28.34 -24.60
CA VAL A 19 -21.46 27.26 -23.62
C VAL A 19 -20.96 25.91 -24.13
N VAL A 20 -21.20 25.59 -25.42
CA VAL A 20 -20.69 24.35 -26.03
C VAL A 20 -19.17 24.34 -26.09
N ALA A 21 -18.52 25.50 -26.23
CA ALA A 21 -17.07 25.62 -26.21
C ALA A 21 -16.47 25.56 -24.78
N GLU A 22 -17.15 26.10 -23.77
CA GLU A 22 -16.68 26.12 -22.38
C GLU A 22 -16.95 24.80 -21.64
N ALA A 23 -18.00 24.05 -22.02
CA ALA A 23 -18.34 22.77 -21.39
C ALA A 23 -17.20 21.73 -21.44
N PRO A 24 -16.50 21.51 -22.58
CA PRO A 24 -15.32 20.66 -22.63
C PRO A 24 -14.19 21.14 -21.71
N ALA A 25 -13.95 22.45 -21.61
CA ALA A 25 -12.88 23.00 -20.78
C ALA A 25 -13.15 22.77 -19.28
N LEU A 26 -14.39 22.95 -18.84
CA LEU A 26 -14.81 22.66 -17.47
C LEU A 26 -14.78 21.16 -17.16
N ALA A 27 -15.24 20.32 -18.09
CA ALA A 27 -15.17 18.86 -17.95
C ALA A 27 -13.72 18.36 -17.91
N MET A 28 -12.83 18.93 -18.71
CA MET A 28 -11.39 18.62 -18.67
C MET A 28 -10.75 19.10 -17.37
N GLY A 29 -11.14 20.28 -16.87
CA GLY A 29 -10.66 20.80 -15.58
C GLY A 29 -11.05 19.90 -14.41
N SER A 30 -12.31 19.44 -14.36
CA SER A 30 -12.75 18.50 -13.33
C SER A 30 -12.08 17.13 -13.48
N LEU A 31 -11.92 16.62 -14.70
CA LEU A 31 -11.20 15.37 -14.95
C LEU A 31 -9.75 15.47 -14.48
N TYR A 32 -9.01 16.53 -14.80
CA TYR A 32 -7.64 16.70 -14.33
C TYR A 32 -7.56 16.78 -12.79
N GLN A 33 -8.51 17.47 -12.16
CA GLN A 33 -8.57 17.52 -10.70
C GLN A 33 -8.84 16.13 -10.09
N THR A 34 -9.78 15.37 -10.64
CA THR A 34 -10.06 13.98 -10.22
C THR A 34 -8.87 13.07 -10.47
N MET A 35 -8.19 13.19 -11.61
CA MET A 35 -7.00 12.41 -11.94
C MET A 35 -5.84 12.73 -10.99
N ALA A 36 -5.58 14.01 -10.70
CA ALA A 36 -4.54 14.41 -9.75
C ALA A 36 -4.83 13.84 -8.35
N HIS A 37 -6.08 13.94 -7.88
CA HIS A 37 -6.50 13.37 -6.60
C HIS A 37 -6.37 11.85 -6.58
N SER A 38 -6.90 11.15 -7.59
CA SER A 38 -6.82 9.69 -7.70
C SER A 38 -5.39 9.20 -7.79
N THR A 39 -4.51 9.94 -8.48
CA THR A 39 -3.08 9.63 -8.57
C THR A 39 -2.40 9.82 -7.21
N GLY A 40 -2.76 10.86 -6.48
CA GLY A 40 -2.32 11.07 -5.09
C GLY A 40 -2.69 9.89 -4.18
N LEU A 41 -3.94 9.44 -4.24
CA LEU A 41 -4.40 8.25 -3.50
C LEU A 41 -3.66 6.98 -3.93
N MET A 42 -3.36 6.80 -5.22
CA MET A 42 -2.55 5.68 -5.70
C MET A 42 -1.13 5.71 -5.10
N PHE A 43 -0.49 6.89 -5.08
CA PHE A 43 0.83 7.03 -4.46
C PHE A 43 0.78 6.76 -2.96
N GLU A 44 -0.22 7.27 -2.24
CA GLU A 44 -0.41 6.99 -0.82
C GLU A 44 -0.58 5.48 -0.57
N ASN A 45 -1.45 4.81 -1.34
CA ASN A 45 -1.65 3.36 -1.24
C ASN A 45 -0.37 2.58 -1.56
N ALA A 46 0.39 2.97 -2.59
CA ALA A 46 1.64 2.32 -2.95
C ALA A 46 2.70 2.44 -1.85
N VAL A 47 2.86 3.64 -1.29
CA VAL A 47 3.78 3.88 -0.16
C VAL A 47 3.32 3.11 1.08
N ASN A 48 2.02 3.08 1.37
CA ASN A 48 1.48 2.32 2.49
C ASN A 48 1.74 0.81 2.35
N ALA A 49 1.49 0.25 1.16
CA ALA A 49 1.78 -1.14 0.86
C ALA A 49 3.28 -1.46 1.00
N GLN A 50 4.15 -0.57 0.49
CA GLN A 50 5.60 -0.71 0.64
C GLN A 50 6.03 -0.67 2.11
N GLN A 51 5.42 0.21 2.91
CA GLN A 51 5.71 0.31 4.34
C GLN A 51 5.23 -0.93 5.10
N GLN A 52 4.05 -1.47 4.79
CA GLN A 52 3.58 -2.73 5.33
C GLN A 52 4.52 -3.90 4.99
N GLN A 53 5.04 -3.96 3.76
CA GLN A 53 6.02 -4.97 3.38
C GLN A 53 7.33 -4.85 4.18
N ASN A 54 7.83 -3.63 4.41
CA ASN A 54 9.01 -3.41 5.24
C ASN A 54 8.79 -3.84 6.71
N VAL A 55 7.60 -3.61 7.26
CA VAL A 55 7.24 -4.09 8.59
C VAL A 55 7.15 -5.61 8.62
N LEU A 56 6.53 -6.23 7.62
CA LEU A 56 6.44 -7.68 7.50
C LEU A 56 7.83 -8.32 7.39
N ALA A 57 8.73 -7.74 6.59
CA ALA A 57 10.09 -8.22 6.43
C ALA A 57 10.87 -8.17 7.77
N GLN A 58 10.74 -7.08 8.53
CA GLN A 58 11.33 -6.97 9.87
C GLN A 58 10.72 -7.97 10.84
N ALA A 59 9.39 -8.12 10.84
CA ALA A 59 8.71 -9.10 11.68
C ALA A 59 9.16 -10.54 11.36
N ALA A 60 9.25 -10.90 10.08
CA ALA A 60 9.74 -12.20 9.62
C ALA A 60 11.19 -12.44 10.05
N THR A 61 12.05 -11.42 9.95
CA THR A 61 13.44 -11.49 10.43
C THR A 61 13.48 -11.73 11.94
N ASN A 62 12.69 -10.98 12.72
CA ASN A 62 12.60 -11.16 14.16
C ASN A 62 12.10 -12.56 14.55
N GLN A 63 11.09 -13.07 13.85
CA GLN A 63 10.60 -14.45 14.06
C GLN A 63 11.66 -15.49 13.71
N GLY A 64 12.41 -15.30 12.61
CA GLY A 64 13.52 -16.17 12.24
C GLY A 64 14.61 -16.20 13.29
N VAL A 65 15.00 -15.03 13.82
CA VAL A 65 15.97 -14.90 14.91
C VAL A 65 15.47 -15.61 16.18
N MET A 66 14.22 -15.40 16.57
CA MET A 66 13.63 -16.10 17.72
C MET A 66 13.64 -17.61 17.55
N GLN A 67 13.32 -18.09 16.35
CA GLN A 67 13.33 -19.52 16.04
C GLN A 67 14.74 -20.10 16.16
N ILE A 68 15.75 -19.44 15.59
CA ILE A 68 17.16 -19.87 15.69
C ILE A 68 17.59 -19.96 17.16
N TYR A 69 17.39 -18.90 17.95
CA TYR A 69 17.76 -18.90 19.37
C TYR A 69 17.04 -20.00 20.17
N SER A 70 15.76 -20.26 19.89
CA SER A 70 15.02 -21.31 20.57
C SER A 70 15.54 -22.72 20.25
N VAL A 71 15.89 -22.98 18.98
CA VAL A 71 16.44 -24.26 18.53
C VAL A 71 17.83 -24.48 19.13
N ASP A 72 18.68 -23.46 19.12
CA ASP A 72 20.03 -23.55 19.70
C ASP A 72 19.96 -23.84 21.20
N THR A 73 19.09 -23.14 21.93
CA THR A 73 18.88 -23.38 23.37
C THR A 73 18.39 -24.81 23.65
N ALA A 74 17.44 -25.31 22.85
CA ALA A 74 16.93 -26.68 22.99
C ALA A 74 18.00 -27.73 22.66
N ALA A 75 18.82 -27.49 21.63
CA ALA A 75 19.92 -28.36 21.24
C ALA A 75 20.99 -28.43 22.34
N GLU A 76 21.37 -27.29 22.93
CA GLU A 76 22.27 -27.23 24.08
C GLU A 76 21.69 -27.97 25.30
N ALA A 77 20.41 -27.81 25.58
CA ALA A 77 19.75 -28.53 26.69
C ALA A 77 19.79 -30.06 26.48
N VAL A 78 19.53 -30.55 25.27
CA VAL A 78 19.63 -31.97 24.93
C VAL A 78 21.07 -32.48 25.03
N ALA A 79 22.04 -31.68 24.57
CA ALA A 79 23.45 -32.03 24.69
C ALA A 79 23.89 -32.15 26.16
N ALA A 80 23.47 -31.20 27.01
CA ALA A 80 23.71 -31.25 28.45
C ALA A 80 23.07 -32.48 29.12
N GLN A 81 21.83 -32.83 28.73
CA GLN A 81 21.12 -34.00 29.25
C GLN A 81 21.84 -35.31 28.90
N LYS A 82 22.34 -35.45 27.66
CA LYS A 82 23.15 -36.60 27.25
C LYS A 82 24.44 -36.75 28.06
N ILE A 83 25.13 -35.65 28.35
CA ILE A 83 26.36 -35.69 29.18
C ILE A 83 26.03 -36.16 30.60
N LEU A 84 24.90 -35.71 31.16
CA LEU A 84 24.44 -36.16 32.48
C LEU A 84 24.08 -37.65 32.49
N GLU A 85 23.39 -38.15 31.46
CA GLU A 85 23.08 -39.57 31.33
C GLU A 85 24.34 -40.44 31.21
N ASP A 86 25.30 -40.03 30.37
CA ASP A 86 26.54 -40.77 30.15
C ASP A 86 27.43 -40.77 31.42
N SER A 87 27.47 -39.66 32.15
CA SER A 87 28.18 -39.57 33.42
C SER A 87 27.52 -40.39 34.54
N ALA A 88 26.19 -40.46 34.60
CA ALA A 88 25.46 -41.35 35.50
C ALA A 88 25.66 -42.84 35.17
N ALA A 89 25.71 -43.20 33.88
CA ALA A 89 25.99 -44.56 33.44
C ALA A 89 27.42 -45.01 33.82
N LYS A 90 28.37 -44.07 33.84
CA LYS A 90 29.78 -44.35 34.19
C LYS A 90 29.99 -44.57 35.69
N THR A 91 29.22 -43.91 36.56
CA THR A 91 29.26 -44.14 38.01
C THR A 91 28.52 -45.40 38.46
N ALA A 92 27.52 -45.87 37.71
CA ALA A 92 26.82 -47.12 38.01
C ALA A 92 27.61 -48.41 37.65
N LYS A 93 28.73 -48.27 36.90
CA LYS A 93 29.56 -49.38 36.42
C LYS A 93 30.91 -49.51 37.15
N SER A 94 31.15 -48.66 38.15
CA SER A 94 32.27 -48.73 39.10
C SER A 94 31.80 -49.28 40.44
#